data_AF-A0A543CH41-F1
#
_entry.id   AF-A0A543CH41-F1
#
_cell.length_a   1.000
_cell.length_b   1.000
_cell.length_c   1.000
_cell.angle_alpha   90.00
_cell.angle_beta   90.00
_cell.angle_gamma   90.00
#
_symmetry.space_group_name_H-M   'P 1'
#
loop_
_entity.id
_entity.type
_entity.pdbx_description
1 polymer ?
#
loop_
_entity_poly.entity_id
_entity_poly.type
_entity_poly.pdbx_seq_one_letter_code
_entity_poly.pdbx_strand_id
1 'polypeptide(L)'
;MVLEEAWPASEDEGGLSERPADEGFEAIAFHGTVEVAYAQFHLQDHAYRPTMTIDGLAGLVTVRPCELVLVTGRQYGPVGCTVVIAGQDPGAELGWYEDVEEVAFASPTGVVALVGRGAAASPARDIDLVAGPGAYRVRYHARRMDQAVDADEDLVVDDYLLQIWPAPEAPRERLKVTSVCGRYWAELGDVRAEAATPPVPAGVGGDASVAGRAHVSEALAADVSSTFWSHLLLRPGDHVRSRRAWLVFRSDGNLVVYDEEARVRWMSGTAGRGMHASFQIDGNLVVRNGDGGVEWASGTHGYTGNFLAVQDDGNVVVYRADGNALWATGTNH
;
A
#
# COMPACT_ATOMS: atom_id res chain seq x y z
N MET A 1 -17.43 -27.99 73.14
CA MET A 1 -17.04 -28.13 71.72
C MET A 1 -18.05 -27.33 70.91
N VAL A 2 -17.78 -26.22 70.23
CA VAL A 2 -16.57 -25.44 69.88
C VAL A 2 -17.13 -24.01 69.63
N LEU A 3 -16.83 -23.03 70.51
CA LEU A 3 -16.05 -21.80 70.27
C LEU A 3 -16.42 -20.95 69.03
N GLU A 4 -16.98 -19.76 69.29
CA GLU A 4 -16.95 -18.55 68.45
C GLU A 4 -15.51 -18.09 68.22
N GLU A 5 -15.17 -17.67 66.99
CA GLU A 5 -14.07 -16.72 66.76
C GLU A 5 -14.39 -15.76 65.62
N ALA A 6 -13.94 -14.53 65.85
CA ALA A 6 -14.27 -13.30 65.16
C ALA A 6 -13.44 -13.09 63.89
N TRP A 7 -14.03 -12.37 62.94
CA TRP A 7 -13.33 -11.79 61.78
C TRP A 7 -12.72 -10.45 62.21
N PRO A 8 -11.42 -10.18 61.99
CA PRO A 8 -10.90 -8.84 62.18
C PRO A 8 -11.22 -7.99 60.94
N ALA A 9 -11.66 -6.76 61.19
CA ALA A 9 -11.54 -5.67 60.25
C ALA A 9 -10.05 -5.25 60.21
N SER A 10 -9.47 -5.17 59.01
CA SER A 10 -8.22 -4.46 58.79
C SER A 10 -8.45 -3.43 57.68
N GLU A 11 -8.58 -2.18 58.10
CA GLU A 11 -8.20 -1.02 57.29
C GLU A 11 -6.71 -1.16 56.99
N ASP A 12 -6.34 -1.22 55.72
CA ASP A 12 -5.00 -0.89 55.25
C ASP A 12 -5.16 0.23 54.21
N GLU A 13 -5.16 1.47 54.72
CA GLU A 13 -4.66 2.61 53.96
C GLU A 13 -3.13 2.52 53.96
N GLY A 14 -2.51 2.37 52.79
CA GLY A 14 -1.07 2.53 52.68
C GLY A 14 -0.43 1.73 51.56
N GLY A 15 -0.27 2.36 50.41
CA GLY A 15 0.58 1.86 49.34
C GLY A 15 -0.17 1.78 48.02
N LEU A 16 -0.31 2.93 47.35
CA LEU A 16 -0.20 2.92 45.89
C LEU A 16 1.16 2.28 45.60
N SER A 17 1.16 0.96 45.42
CA SER A 17 2.26 0.24 44.81
C SER A 17 2.41 0.88 43.44
N GLU A 18 3.37 1.80 43.33
CA GLU A 18 3.96 2.16 42.05
C GLU A 18 4.24 0.84 41.34
N ARG A 19 3.52 0.61 40.24
CA ARG A 19 3.81 -0.50 39.35
C ARG A 19 5.29 -0.36 38.99
N PRO A 20 6.11 -1.42 39.07
CA PRO A 20 7.46 -1.33 38.58
C PRO A 20 7.39 -0.95 37.09
N ALA A 21 7.99 0.19 36.75
CA ALA A 21 8.39 0.47 35.39
C ALA A 21 9.60 -0.43 35.09
N ASP A 22 9.37 -1.62 34.54
CA ASP A 22 10.32 -2.37 33.70
C ASP A 22 9.83 -3.80 33.46
N GLU A 23 9.26 -4.02 32.27
CA GLU A 23 9.50 -5.13 31.35
C GLU A 23 8.71 -4.81 30.08
N GLY A 24 9.40 -4.74 28.93
CA GLY A 24 8.86 -4.21 27.68
C GLY A 24 7.49 -4.82 27.33
N PHE A 25 6.43 -4.03 27.44
CA PHE A 25 5.09 -4.44 27.05
C PHE A 25 5.12 -4.84 25.56
N GLU A 26 4.77 -6.07 25.23
CA GLU A 26 4.59 -6.54 23.85
C GLU A 26 3.26 -7.29 23.78
N ALA A 27 2.37 -6.87 22.88
CA ALA A 27 1.04 -7.44 22.73
C ALA A 27 0.69 -7.64 21.26
N ILE A 28 0.15 -8.82 20.93
CA ILE A 28 -0.46 -9.07 19.62
C ILE A 28 -1.82 -8.38 19.62
N ALA A 29 -1.92 -7.24 18.94
CA ALA A 29 -3.16 -6.48 18.79
C ALA A 29 -4.06 -7.06 17.70
N PHE A 30 -3.49 -7.76 16.73
CA PHE A 30 -4.23 -8.46 15.68
C PHE A 30 -3.44 -9.66 15.16
N HIS A 31 -4.14 -10.76 14.91
CA HIS A 31 -3.62 -11.89 14.16
C HIS A 31 -4.76 -12.54 13.39
N GLY A 32 -4.67 -12.55 12.07
CA GLY A 32 -5.74 -13.09 11.22
C GLY A 32 -5.53 -12.73 9.76
N THR A 33 -6.62 -12.74 9.00
CA THR A 33 -6.61 -12.43 7.57
C THR A 33 -7.10 -11.02 7.31
N VAL A 34 -6.50 -10.36 6.31
CA VAL A 34 -6.94 -9.06 5.78
C VAL A 34 -7.33 -9.26 4.33
N GLU A 35 -8.55 -8.86 3.97
CA GLU A 35 -8.97 -8.83 2.57
C GLU A 35 -8.28 -7.66 1.86
N VAL A 36 -7.41 -7.93 0.88
CA VAL A 36 -6.68 -6.90 0.14
C VAL A 36 -7.33 -6.62 -1.20
N ALA A 37 -7.11 -5.41 -1.70
CA ALA A 37 -7.47 -5.01 -3.05
C ALA A 37 -6.41 -4.06 -3.60
N TYR A 38 -6.11 -4.20 -4.89
CA TYR A 38 -5.07 -3.40 -5.56
C TYR A 38 -3.68 -3.54 -4.92
N ALA A 39 -3.36 -4.73 -4.40
CA ALA A 39 -2.07 -5.05 -3.78
C ALA A 39 -1.73 -4.18 -2.57
N GLN A 40 -2.74 -3.75 -1.83
CA GLN A 40 -2.55 -2.93 -0.64
C GLN A 40 -3.59 -3.21 0.44
N PHE A 41 -3.16 -3.00 1.68
CA PHE A 41 -4.02 -2.69 2.82
C PHE A 41 -3.44 -1.51 3.57
N HIS A 42 -4.16 -1.01 4.57
CA HIS A 42 -3.87 0.27 5.19
C HIS A 42 -3.85 0.16 6.72
N LEU A 43 -2.97 0.91 7.35
CA LEU A 43 -3.07 1.25 8.77
C LEU A 43 -3.48 2.72 8.87
N GLN A 44 -4.64 3.01 9.45
CA GLN A 44 -5.20 4.36 9.48
C GLN A 44 -5.45 4.80 10.91
N ASP A 45 -4.97 5.99 11.28
CA ASP A 45 -5.36 6.62 12.54
C ASP A 45 -6.84 7.04 12.48
N HIS A 46 -7.55 7.08 13.59
CA HIS A 46 -8.95 7.55 13.64
C HIS A 46 -9.14 9.03 13.21
N ALA A 47 -8.06 9.82 13.22
CA ALA A 47 -8.01 11.15 12.64
C ALA A 47 -7.93 11.14 11.10
N TYR A 48 -7.73 9.99 10.45
CA TYR A 48 -7.63 9.86 9.00
C TYR A 48 -8.84 10.48 8.30
N ARG A 49 -8.56 11.32 7.30
CA ARG A 49 -9.55 11.87 6.39
C ARG A 49 -9.06 11.62 4.97
N PRO A 50 -9.90 11.10 4.07
CA PRO A 50 -9.49 10.88 2.69
C PRO A 50 -9.10 12.22 2.04
N THR A 51 -7.83 12.35 1.65
CA THR A 51 -7.36 13.44 0.80
C THR A 51 -7.38 12.99 -0.66
N MET A 52 -7.74 13.90 -1.57
CA MET A 52 -7.80 13.63 -3.02
C MET A 52 -6.42 13.49 -3.69
N THR A 53 -5.32 13.52 -2.92
CA THR A 53 -3.96 13.41 -3.46
C THR A 53 -3.57 11.94 -3.56
N ILE A 54 -3.46 11.43 -4.79
CA ILE A 54 -2.89 10.11 -5.08
C ILE A 54 -1.38 10.29 -5.28
N ASP A 55 -0.66 10.60 -4.21
CA ASP A 55 0.80 10.45 -4.24
C ASP A 55 1.10 8.96 -4.39
N GLY A 56 1.81 8.58 -5.45
CA GLY A 56 2.04 7.17 -5.72
C GLY A 56 2.83 6.48 -4.61
N LEU A 57 2.71 5.14 -4.52
CA LEU A 57 3.41 4.31 -3.53
C LEU A 57 4.92 4.55 -3.50
N ALA A 58 5.49 4.76 -2.31
CA ALA A 58 6.88 5.14 -2.11
C ALA A 58 7.62 4.11 -1.25
N GLY A 59 7.68 2.86 -1.71
CA GLY A 59 8.28 1.73 -0.99
C GLY A 59 7.28 0.60 -0.73
N LEU A 60 7.68 -0.36 0.12
CA LEU A 60 6.76 -1.38 0.66
C LEU A 60 5.78 -0.76 1.66
N VAL A 61 6.21 0.32 2.31
CA VAL A 61 5.36 1.15 3.17
C VAL A 61 5.37 2.59 2.69
N THR A 62 4.19 3.12 2.38
CA THR A 62 4.01 4.53 2.05
C THR A 62 3.42 5.27 3.23
N VAL A 63 4.12 6.29 3.73
CA VAL A 63 3.65 7.14 4.83
C VAL A 63 2.87 8.32 4.27
N ARG A 64 1.64 8.51 4.74
CA ARG A 64 0.77 9.65 4.47
C ARG A 64 0.24 10.22 5.79
N PRO A 65 -0.32 11.45 5.79
CA PRO A 65 -0.96 11.97 7.00
C PRO A 65 -2.04 11.01 7.51
N CYS A 66 -1.86 10.51 8.74
CA CYS A 66 -2.77 9.57 9.41
C CYS A 66 -2.96 8.22 8.71
N GLU A 67 -2.10 7.85 7.76
CA GLU A 67 -2.24 6.60 6.99
C GLU A 67 -0.87 6.00 6.63
N LEU A 68 -0.76 4.69 6.78
CA LEU A 68 0.24 3.88 6.10
C LEU A 68 -0.44 3.04 5.03
N VAL A 69 0.12 3.06 3.82
CA VAL A 69 -0.27 2.13 2.74
C VAL A 69 0.77 1.02 2.68
N LEU A 70 0.34 -0.22 2.84
CA LEU A 70 1.17 -1.40 3.02
C LEU A 70 1.01 -2.28 1.79
N VAL A 71 2.09 -2.49 1.06
CA VAL A 71 2.09 -3.20 -0.22
C VAL A 71 2.13 -4.70 0.00
N THR A 72 1.31 -5.44 -0.76
CA THR A 72 1.24 -6.90 -0.73
C THR A 72 1.72 -7.54 -2.03
N GLY A 73 2.05 -8.83 -2.01
CA GLY A 73 2.41 -9.58 -3.21
C GLY A 73 1.15 -9.95 -4.01
N ARG A 74 0.10 -10.32 -3.28
CA ARG A 74 -1.24 -10.53 -3.81
C ARG A 74 -1.95 -9.22 -4.15
N GLN A 75 -2.67 -9.19 -5.27
CA GLN A 75 -3.48 -8.02 -5.65
C GLN A 75 -4.89 -8.01 -5.04
N TYR A 76 -5.57 -9.16 -4.99
CA TYR A 76 -6.91 -9.31 -4.41
C TYR A 76 -7.02 -10.61 -3.63
N GLY A 77 -7.79 -10.58 -2.53
CA GLY A 77 -8.09 -11.76 -1.70
C GLY A 77 -7.48 -11.66 -0.29
N PRO A 78 -7.52 -12.74 0.50
CA PRO A 78 -7.04 -12.73 1.87
C PRO A 78 -5.51 -12.82 1.93
N VAL A 79 -4.90 -12.04 2.82
CA VAL A 79 -3.49 -12.17 3.20
C VAL A 79 -3.37 -12.41 4.70
N GLY A 80 -2.33 -13.09 5.15
CA GLY A 80 -2.05 -13.25 6.57
C GLY A 80 -1.44 -11.97 7.14
N CYS A 81 -1.92 -11.50 8.29
CA CYS A 81 -1.38 -10.32 8.94
C CYS A 81 -1.36 -10.45 10.47
N THR A 82 -0.25 -10.03 11.06
CA THR A 82 -0.08 -9.90 12.51
C THR A 82 0.35 -8.48 12.85
N VAL A 83 -0.28 -7.87 13.84
CA VAL A 83 0.08 -6.55 14.37
C VAL A 83 0.51 -6.71 15.82
N VAL A 84 1.73 -6.27 16.11
CA VAL A 84 2.34 -6.27 17.43
C VAL A 84 2.55 -4.84 17.88
N ILE A 85 2.03 -4.50 19.07
CA ILE A 85 2.27 -3.22 19.74
C ILE A 85 3.26 -3.45 20.87
N ALA A 86 4.34 -2.70 20.88
CA ALA A 86 5.39 -2.80 21.88
C ALA A 86 5.69 -1.46 22.55
N GLY A 87 6.11 -1.47 23.81
CA GLY A 87 6.54 -0.30 24.58
C GLY A 87 7.91 0.25 24.17
N GLN A 88 8.70 -0.55 23.47
CA GLN A 88 10.04 -0.24 22.95
C GLN A 88 10.30 -1.07 21.69
N ASP A 89 11.43 -0.86 21.01
CA ASP A 89 11.80 -1.65 19.83
C ASP A 89 11.88 -3.16 20.17
N PRO A 90 11.03 -4.02 19.57
CA PRO A 90 11.02 -5.46 19.84
C PRO A 90 12.13 -6.22 19.10
N GLY A 91 12.91 -5.54 18.25
CA GLY A 91 13.89 -6.15 17.36
C GLY A 91 13.27 -6.73 16.07
N ALA A 92 14.04 -6.69 14.99
CA ALA A 92 13.59 -7.11 13.67
C ALA A 92 13.67 -8.64 13.48
N GLU A 93 12.63 -9.24 12.91
CA GLU A 93 12.63 -10.67 12.55
C GLU A 93 13.15 -10.85 11.11
N LEU A 94 14.46 -11.05 10.97
CA LEU A 94 15.12 -11.12 9.66
C LEU A 94 15.29 -12.55 9.13
N GLY A 95 14.99 -13.58 9.93
CA GLY A 95 15.20 -14.98 9.56
C GLY A 95 14.11 -15.49 8.61
N TRP A 96 12.85 -15.18 8.91
CA TRP A 96 11.69 -15.73 8.21
C TRP A 96 11.11 -14.82 7.12
N TYR A 97 11.36 -13.52 7.20
CA TYR A 97 10.82 -12.53 6.27
C TYR A 97 11.85 -12.16 5.21
N GLU A 98 11.40 -11.95 3.98
CA GLU A 98 12.24 -11.67 2.81
C GLU A 98 12.50 -10.18 2.67
N ASP A 99 11.51 -9.36 3.01
CA ASP A 99 11.60 -7.91 2.94
C ASP A 99 11.13 -7.27 4.25
N VAL A 100 11.90 -6.32 4.75
CA VAL A 100 11.68 -5.64 6.03
C VAL A 100 12.03 -4.16 5.86
N GLU A 101 11.00 -3.31 5.94
CA GLU A 101 11.11 -1.84 5.86
C GLU A 101 10.57 -1.21 7.15
N GLU A 102 11.27 -0.18 7.63
CA GLU A 102 10.94 0.57 8.83
C GLU A 102 10.73 2.04 8.50
N VAL A 103 9.65 2.62 9.03
CA VAL A 103 9.25 4.01 8.78
C VAL A 103 8.80 4.69 10.07
N ALA A 104 8.87 6.02 10.09
CA ALA A 104 8.21 6.82 11.11
C ALA A 104 6.71 6.96 10.79
N PHE A 105 5.88 6.94 11.82
CA PHE A 105 4.44 7.16 11.72
C PHE A 105 3.97 8.05 12.87
N ALA A 106 3.19 9.08 12.55
CA ALA A 106 2.57 9.94 13.55
C ALA A 106 1.09 9.56 13.71
N SER A 107 0.68 9.29 14.95
CA SER A 107 -0.69 8.95 15.32
C SER A 107 -1.28 10.08 16.18
N PRO A 108 -2.15 10.94 15.65
CA PRO A 108 -2.77 12.02 16.42
C PRO A 108 -3.74 11.56 17.51
N THR A 109 -4.34 10.37 17.37
CA THR A 109 -5.32 9.87 18.36
C THR A 109 -4.76 8.79 19.27
N GLY A 110 -3.68 8.12 18.86
CA GLY A 110 -3.20 6.90 19.52
C GLY A 110 -4.07 5.68 19.26
N VAL A 111 -5.06 5.78 18.37
CA VAL A 111 -5.98 4.68 18.02
C VAL A 111 -5.97 4.51 16.51
N VAL A 112 -5.63 3.31 16.06
CA VAL A 112 -5.51 2.98 14.64
C VAL A 112 -6.44 1.83 14.25
N ALA A 113 -6.78 1.78 12.97
CA ALA A 113 -7.55 0.74 12.33
C ALA A 113 -6.70 0.05 11.27
N LEU A 114 -6.79 -1.28 11.21
CA LEU A 114 -6.31 -2.08 10.10
C LEU A 114 -7.42 -2.17 9.06
N VAL A 115 -7.19 -1.63 7.87
CA VAL A 115 -8.22 -1.43 6.84
C VAL A 115 -7.82 -2.16 5.56
N GLY A 116 -8.64 -3.13 5.16
CA GLY A 116 -8.52 -3.85 3.90
C GLY A 116 -9.49 -3.34 2.83
N ARG A 117 -10.06 -4.25 2.04
CA ARG A 117 -11.05 -3.97 0.99
C ARG A 117 -12.37 -3.47 1.58
N GLY A 118 -12.54 -2.14 1.60
CA GLY A 118 -13.78 -1.47 1.98
C GLY A 118 -13.97 -1.34 3.49
N ALA A 119 -14.35 -0.14 3.96
CA ALA A 119 -14.41 0.20 5.39
C ALA A 119 -15.36 -0.69 6.23
N ALA A 120 -16.35 -1.34 5.60
CA ALA A 120 -17.26 -2.27 6.28
C ALA A 120 -16.59 -3.60 6.66
N ALA A 121 -15.49 -3.98 6.01
CA ALA A 121 -14.79 -5.25 6.16
C ALA A 121 -13.43 -5.14 6.88
N SER A 122 -13.13 -3.98 7.50
CA SER A 122 -11.89 -3.77 8.25
C SER A 122 -11.77 -4.78 9.41
N PRO A 123 -10.71 -5.62 9.44
CA PRO A 123 -10.62 -6.74 10.39
C PRO A 123 -10.28 -6.31 11.83
N ALA A 124 -9.72 -5.11 12.02
CA ALA A 124 -9.51 -4.52 13.34
C ALA A 124 -9.74 -3.00 13.26
N ARG A 125 -10.70 -2.48 14.02
CA ARG A 125 -11.09 -1.06 13.96
C ARG A 125 -10.46 -0.21 15.05
N ASP A 126 -10.20 -0.80 16.20
CA ASP A 126 -9.72 -0.11 17.39
C ASP A 126 -8.48 -0.86 17.91
N ILE A 127 -7.30 -0.41 17.49
CA ILE A 127 -6.01 -0.86 18.00
C ILE A 127 -5.40 0.31 18.80
N ASP A 128 -5.34 0.14 20.12
CA ASP A 128 -4.76 1.13 21.02
C ASP A 128 -3.23 1.07 20.99
N LEU A 129 -2.60 2.21 20.71
CA LEU A 129 -1.15 2.35 20.78
C LEU A 129 -0.71 2.66 22.21
N VAL A 130 0.34 1.98 22.67
CA VAL A 130 0.75 1.95 24.09
C VAL A 130 1.08 3.33 24.70
N ALA A 131 1.52 4.31 23.89
CA ALA A 131 1.84 5.66 24.35
C ALA A 131 0.76 6.71 24.03
N GLY A 132 -0.39 6.29 23.47
CA GLY A 132 -1.44 7.20 23.02
C GLY A 132 -1.02 8.07 21.83
N PRO A 133 -1.53 9.31 21.69
CA PRO A 133 -1.10 10.23 20.64
C PRO A 133 0.41 10.47 20.64
N GLY A 134 1.06 10.37 19.48
CA GLY A 134 2.50 10.62 19.39
C GLY A 134 3.19 10.11 18.14
N ALA A 135 4.51 10.10 18.20
CA ALA A 135 5.38 9.55 17.18
C ALA A 135 5.71 8.08 17.48
N TYR A 136 5.67 7.28 16.42
CA TYR A 136 5.90 5.84 16.45
C TYR A 136 6.87 5.46 15.35
N ARG A 137 7.57 4.34 15.56
CA ARG A 137 8.22 3.59 14.49
C ARG A 137 7.34 2.40 14.15
N VAL A 138 7.27 2.10 12.86
CA VAL A 138 6.55 0.96 12.32
C VAL A 138 7.51 0.15 11.46
N ARG A 139 7.66 -1.12 11.78
CA ARG A 139 8.44 -2.08 11.00
C ARG A 139 7.51 -3.07 10.33
N TYR A 140 7.55 -3.06 9.00
CA TYR A 140 6.75 -3.94 8.15
C TYR A 140 7.62 -5.06 7.60
N HIS A 141 7.21 -6.29 7.88
CA HIS A 141 7.87 -7.49 7.39
C HIS A 141 6.94 -8.20 6.40
N ALA A 142 7.49 -8.56 5.25
CA ALA A 142 6.78 -9.24 4.18
C ALA A 142 7.42 -10.59 3.87
N ARG A 143 6.57 -11.59 3.69
CA ARG A 143 6.96 -12.96 3.38
C ARG A 143 6.05 -13.51 2.29
N ARG A 144 6.66 -14.22 1.36
CA ARG A 144 6.09 -14.90 0.20
C ARG A 144 5.36 -14.00 -0.80
N MET A 145 5.80 -12.74 -0.91
CA MET A 145 5.21 -11.80 -1.87
C MET A 145 5.29 -12.34 -3.31
N ASP A 146 6.45 -12.86 -3.71
CA ASP A 146 6.68 -13.36 -5.06
C ASP A 146 5.78 -14.57 -5.39
N GLN A 147 5.50 -15.45 -4.43
CA GLN A 147 4.65 -16.63 -4.66
C GLN A 147 3.16 -16.28 -4.68
N ALA A 148 2.75 -15.19 -4.03
CA ALA A 148 1.35 -14.79 -3.95
C ALA A 148 0.82 -14.12 -5.23
N VAL A 149 1.71 -13.70 -6.14
CA VAL A 149 1.36 -13.00 -7.39
C VAL A 149 0.40 -13.79 -8.27
N ASP A 150 0.66 -15.09 -8.44
CA ASP A 150 -0.10 -16.00 -9.32
C ASP A 150 -0.89 -17.05 -8.54
N ALA A 151 -1.01 -16.90 -7.22
CA ALA A 151 -1.68 -17.88 -6.37
C ALA A 151 -3.21 -17.82 -6.47
N ASP A 152 -3.84 -18.96 -6.18
CA ASP A 152 -5.31 -19.05 -6.08
C ASP A 152 -5.86 -18.06 -5.05
N GLU A 153 -7.00 -17.45 -5.40
CA GLU A 153 -7.59 -16.30 -4.74
C GLU A 153 -8.14 -16.61 -3.34
N ASP A 154 -8.50 -17.85 -3.05
CA ASP A 154 -9.01 -18.25 -1.73
C ASP A 154 -7.90 -18.71 -0.75
N LEU A 155 -6.68 -18.95 -1.26
CA LEU A 155 -5.58 -19.49 -0.46
C LEU A 155 -4.75 -18.38 0.14
N VAL A 156 -4.58 -18.29 1.45
CA VAL A 156 -3.60 -17.37 2.04
C VAL A 156 -2.18 -17.86 1.73
N VAL A 157 -1.38 -17.03 1.02
CA VAL A 157 -0.02 -17.39 0.58
C VAL A 157 1.04 -16.47 1.17
N ASP A 158 0.83 -15.16 1.07
CA ASP A 158 1.67 -14.13 1.66
C ASP A 158 1.26 -13.80 3.10
N ASP A 159 2.27 -13.52 3.91
CA ASP A 159 2.16 -13.26 5.35
C ASP A 159 2.91 -11.98 5.73
N TYR A 160 2.28 -11.18 6.57
CA TYR A 160 2.77 -9.86 6.97
C TYR A 160 2.84 -9.69 8.49
N LEU A 161 3.88 -9.00 8.95
CA LEU A 161 4.04 -8.60 10.36
C LEU A 161 4.31 -7.11 10.47
N LEU A 162 3.45 -6.42 11.22
CA LEU A 162 3.66 -5.05 11.65
C LEU A 162 4.09 -5.05 13.12
N GLN A 163 5.25 -4.47 13.40
CA GLN A 163 5.67 -4.11 14.76
C GLN A 163 5.55 -2.59 14.91
N ILE A 164 4.92 -2.11 15.98
CA ILE A 164 4.70 -0.68 16.24
C ILE A 164 5.15 -0.36 17.67
N TRP A 165 6.02 0.63 17.83
CA TRP A 165 6.49 1.08 19.14
C TRP A 165 6.71 2.59 19.18
N PRO A 166 6.57 3.24 20.36
CA PRO A 166 6.80 4.67 20.48
C PRO A 166 8.29 4.96 20.29
N ALA A 167 8.59 5.89 19.40
CA ALA A 167 9.95 6.33 19.12
C ALA A 167 9.95 7.69 18.39
N PRO A 168 11.02 8.49 18.54
CA PRO A 168 11.17 9.74 17.79
C PRO A 168 11.12 9.52 16.28
N GLU A 169 10.75 10.57 15.56
CA GLU A 169 10.84 10.58 14.10
C GLU A 169 12.29 10.35 13.66
N ALA A 170 12.46 9.42 12.71
CA ALA A 170 13.75 9.12 12.11
C ALA A 170 13.54 8.65 10.66
N PRO A 171 14.59 8.73 9.81
CA PRO A 171 14.49 8.35 8.40
C PRO A 171 14.03 6.91 8.21
N ARG A 172 13.47 6.63 7.02
CA ARG A 172 13.15 5.27 6.60
C ARG A 172 14.40 4.40 6.57
N GLU A 173 14.25 3.14 6.92
CA GLU A 173 15.32 2.15 6.89
C GLU A 173 14.83 0.87 6.22
N ARG A 174 15.64 0.32 5.31
CA ARG A 174 15.37 -0.99 4.69
C ARG A 174 16.35 -2.00 5.25
N LEU A 175 15.89 -2.77 6.24
CA LEU A 175 16.70 -3.72 6.97
C LEU A 175 17.03 -4.97 6.14
N LYS A 176 16.10 -5.38 5.27
CA LYS A 176 16.27 -6.51 4.36
C LYS A 176 15.36 -6.33 3.14
N VAL A 177 15.88 -6.56 1.95
CA VAL A 177 15.06 -6.62 0.72
C VAL A 177 15.65 -7.70 -0.18
N THR A 178 14.90 -8.77 -0.41
CA THR A 178 15.40 -9.94 -1.14
C THR A 178 14.44 -10.49 -2.18
N SER A 179 13.13 -10.24 -2.05
CA SER A 179 12.16 -10.69 -3.05
C SER A 179 12.20 -9.80 -4.30
N VAL A 180 11.64 -10.30 -5.41
CA VAL A 180 11.50 -9.52 -6.64
C VAL A 180 10.51 -8.38 -6.41
N CYS A 181 9.37 -8.66 -5.76
CA CYS A 181 8.40 -7.65 -5.35
C CYS A 181 9.03 -6.57 -4.46
N GLY A 182 9.77 -6.96 -3.42
CA GLY A 182 10.42 -6.06 -2.49
C GLY A 182 11.42 -5.14 -3.17
N ARG A 183 12.29 -5.68 -4.03
CA ARG A 183 13.24 -4.87 -4.81
C ARG A 183 12.53 -3.87 -5.71
N TYR A 184 11.50 -4.31 -6.43
CA TYR A 184 10.73 -3.44 -7.31
C TYR A 184 10.15 -2.24 -6.56
N TRP A 185 9.49 -2.47 -5.41
CA TRP A 185 8.85 -1.41 -4.63
C TRP A 185 9.88 -0.51 -3.94
N ALA A 186 11.00 -1.07 -3.49
CA ALA A 186 12.12 -0.31 -2.95
C ALA A 186 12.74 0.62 -4.02
N GLU A 187 13.03 0.10 -5.21
CA GLU A 187 13.57 0.88 -6.34
C GLU A 187 12.60 1.98 -6.77
N LEU A 188 11.29 1.69 -6.85
CA LEU A 188 10.28 2.70 -7.17
C LEU A 188 10.23 3.83 -6.12
N GLY A 189 10.35 3.47 -4.84
CA GLY A 189 10.42 4.45 -3.76
C GLY A 189 11.64 5.36 -3.87
N ASP A 190 12.79 4.83 -4.25
CA ASP A 190 14.03 5.60 -4.41
C ASP A 190 13.95 6.56 -5.59
N VAL A 191 13.46 6.09 -6.75
CA VAL A 191 13.26 6.93 -7.94
C VAL A 191 12.32 8.10 -7.62
N ARG A 192 11.27 7.88 -6.82
CA ARG A 192 10.35 8.94 -6.41
C ARG A 192 10.94 9.92 -5.42
N ALA A 193 11.73 9.43 -4.46
CA ALA A 193 12.45 10.30 -3.53
C ALA A 193 13.46 11.20 -4.26
N GLU A 194 14.14 10.65 -5.28
CA GLU A 194 15.08 11.38 -6.13
C GLU A 194 14.36 12.42 -7.01
N ALA A 195 13.24 12.05 -7.65
CA ALA A 195 12.42 12.97 -8.45
C ALA A 195 11.80 14.11 -7.63
N ALA A 196 11.54 13.90 -6.34
CA ALA A 196 11.06 14.93 -5.42
C ALA A 196 12.12 15.98 -5.05
N THR A 197 13.39 15.76 -5.41
CA THR A 197 14.48 16.72 -5.20
C THR A 197 14.92 17.29 -6.56
N PRO A 198 14.26 18.33 -7.10
CA PRO A 198 14.68 18.92 -8.36
C PRO A 198 16.10 19.49 -8.23
N PRO A 199 16.99 19.32 -9.23
CA PRO A 199 18.29 19.96 -9.21
C PRO A 199 18.11 21.47 -9.15
N VAL A 200 18.59 22.11 -8.08
CA VAL A 200 18.63 23.57 -7.97
C VAL A 200 19.58 24.09 -9.05
N PRO A 201 19.12 24.88 -10.03
CA PRO A 201 20.02 25.49 -11.00
C PRO A 201 20.98 26.42 -10.27
N ALA A 202 22.26 26.42 -10.66
CA ALA A 202 23.24 27.32 -10.09
C ALA A 202 22.78 28.78 -10.24
N GLY A 203 22.53 29.47 -9.11
CA GLY A 203 22.25 30.91 -9.09
C GLY A 203 20.99 31.38 -8.33
N VAL A 204 20.25 30.53 -7.62
CA VAL A 204 19.10 31.00 -6.81
C VAL A 204 19.38 30.76 -5.33
N GLY A 205 19.66 31.86 -4.62
CA GLY A 205 19.87 31.87 -3.18
C GLY A 205 18.59 31.58 -2.41
N GLY A 206 18.73 30.82 -1.33
CA GLY A 206 17.66 30.60 -0.36
C GLY A 206 17.39 31.87 0.44
N ASP A 207 16.10 32.16 0.62
CA ASP A 207 15.57 32.76 1.83
C ASP A 207 14.06 32.51 1.85
N ALA A 208 13.63 31.64 2.76
CA ALA A 208 12.23 31.52 3.14
C ALA A 208 11.97 32.51 4.28
N SER A 209 11.07 33.48 4.07
CA SER A 209 10.50 34.25 5.16
C SER A 209 8.98 34.11 5.18
N VAL A 210 8.49 34.01 6.41
CA VAL A 210 7.14 33.66 6.86
C VAL A 210 6.18 34.84 6.68
N ALA A 211 4.97 34.55 6.20
CA ALA A 211 3.66 35.05 6.68
C ALA A 211 2.67 35.35 5.54
N GLY A 212 1.45 34.80 5.64
CA GLY A 212 0.30 35.28 4.87
C GLY A 212 -0.76 34.20 4.65
N ARG A 213 -1.93 34.37 5.27
CA ARG A 213 -3.08 33.44 5.24
C ARG A 213 -3.48 33.05 3.82
N ALA A 214 -3.61 31.74 3.57
CA ALA A 214 -4.19 31.23 2.33
C ALA A 214 -5.71 31.48 2.31
N HIS A 215 -6.15 32.30 1.36
CA HIS A 215 -7.53 32.31 0.89
C HIS A 215 -7.80 31.01 0.14
N VAL A 216 -8.86 30.29 0.54
CA VAL A 216 -9.39 29.16 -0.21
C VAL A 216 -10.12 29.73 -1.43
N SER A 217 -9.55 29.58 -2.62
CA SER A 217 -10.28 29.77 -3.87
C SER A 217 -10.81 28.41 -4.31
N GLU A 218 -12.12 28.26 -4.20
CA GLU A 218 -12.93 27.18 -4.72
C GLU A 218 -12.80 27.13 -6.25
N ALA A 219 -11.90 26.29 -6.74
CA ALA A 219 -11.84 25.81 -8.12
C ALA A 219 -11.02 24.53 -8.15
N LEU A 220 -11.66 23.38 -7.90
CA LEU A 220 -11.06 22.07 -8.18
C LEU A 220 -10.83 21.98 -9.70
N ALA A 221 -9.56 22.05 -10.11
CA ALA A 221 -9.17 21.72 -11.47
C ALA A 221 -9.26 20.19 -11.66
N ALA A 222 -9.98 19.79 -12.70
CA ALA A 222 -10.18 18.42 -13.12
C ALA A 222 -8.96 17.90 -13.89
N ASP A 223 -8.35 16.81 -13.43
CA ASP A 223 -7.59 15.84 -14.25
C ASP A 223 -7.27 14.62 -13.39
N VAL A 224 -7.76 13.42 -13.76
CA VAL A 224 -7.43 12.17 -13.05
C VAL A 224 -7.15 11.11 -14.11
N SER A 225 -5.89 11.03 -14.53
CA SER A 225 -5.37 9.84 -15.20
C SER A 225 -5.29 8.69 -14.19
N SER A 226 -5.77 7.51 -14.56
CA SER A 226 -5.56 6.31 -13.74
C SER A 226 -4.19 5.74 -14.07
N THR A 227 -3.25 5.81 -13.12
CA THR A 227 -1.85 5.39 -13.32
C THR A 227 -1.52 4.19 -12.42
N PHE A 228 -1.11 3.09 -13.03
CA PHE A 228 -0.79 1.81 -12.39
C PHE A 228 0.70 1.53 -12.53
N TRP A 229 1.40 1.51 -11.40
CA TRP A 229 2.85 1.42 -11.39
C TRP A 229 3.31 -0.05 -11.45
N SER A 230 2.56 -1.00 -10.91
CA SER A 230 2.70 -2.44 -11.21
C SER A 230 1.48 -3.22 -10.69
N HIS A 231 1.39 -4.50 -11.04
CA HIS A 231 0.37 -5.47 -10.61
C HIS A 231 -1.07 -4.99 -10.81
N LEU A 232 -1.44 -4.82 -12.08
CA LEU A 232 -2.84 -4.70 -12.49
C LEU A 232 -3.28 -5.96 -13.23
N LEU A 233 -3.89 -6.91 -12.53
CA LEU A 233 -4.66 -8.02 -13.09
C LEU A 233 -6.08 -7.53 -13.39
N LEU A 234 -6.49 -7.73 -14.64
CA LEU A 234 -7.86 -7.53 -15.14
C LEU A 234 -8.42 -8.90 -15.54
N ARG A 235 -9.44 -9.33 -14.82
CA ARG A 235 -10.22 -10.53 -15.12
C ARG A 235 -11.41 -10.20 -16.03
N PRO A 236 -12.10 -11.22 -16.58
CA PRO A 236 -13.33 -11.04 -17.33
C PRO A 236 -14.33 -10.09 -16.64
N GLY A 237 -14.55 -8.90 -17.23
CA GLY A 237 -15.44 -7.86 -16.73
C GLY A 237 -14.74 -6.71 -15.97
N ASP A 238 -13.49 -6.90 -15.58
CA ASP A 238 -12.71 -5.87 -14.91
C ASP A 238 -12.32 -4.75 -15.87
N HIS A 239 -12.26 -3.55 -15.31
CA HIS A 239 -11.89 -2.37 -16.07
C HIS A 239 -11.23 -1.32 -15.18
N VAL A 240 -10.40 -0.50 -15.81
CA VAL A 240 -9.85 0.72 -15.25
C VAL A 240 -10.15 1.86 -16.22
N ARG A 241 -10.44 3.05 -15.70
CA ARG A 241 -10.92 4.16 -16.54
C ARG A 241 -10.31 5.50 -16.15
N SER A 242 -10.21 6.36 -17.14
CA SER A 242 -10.09 7.81 -17.00
C SER A 242 -11.45 8.43 -17.35
N ARG A 243 -11.50 9.74 -17.57
CA ARG A 243 -12.68 10.44 -18.06
C ARG A 243 -13.04 10.04 -19.50
N ARG A 244 -12.02 9.74 -20.32
CA ARG A 244 -12.14 9.58 -21.79
C ARG A 244 -11.64 8.24 -22.33
N ALA A 245 -11.06 7.40 -21.49
CA ALA A 245 -10.62 6.05 -21.87
C ALA A 245 -11.00 5.01 -20.82
N TRP A 246 -11.48 3.86 -21.26
CA TRP A 246 -11.77 2.71 -20.41
C TRP A 246 -10.99 1.52 -20.95
N LEU A 247 -10.03 1.02 -20.19
CA LEU A 247 -9.34 -0.24 -20.49
C LEU A 247 -10.11 -1.37 -19.81
N VAL A 248 -10.70 -2.27 -20.59
CA VAL A 248 -11.60 -3.33 -20.14
C VAL A 248 -11.06 -4.67 -20.60
N PHE A 249 -10.94 -5.64 -19.70
CA PHE A 249 -10.78 -7.03 -20.10
C PHE A 249 -12.16 -7.68 -20.18
N ARG A 250 -12.63 -7.93 -21.41
CA ARG A 250 -13.98 -8.41 -21.64
C ARG A 250 -14.12 -9.89 -21.33
N SER A 251 -15.36 -10.31 -21.07
CA SER A 251 -15.69 -11.72 -20.85
C SER A 251 -15.48 -12.64 -22.06
N ASP A 252 -15.25 -12.07 -23.24
CA ASP A 252 -14.84 -12.82 -24.43
C ASP A 252 -13.33 -13.05 -24.50
N GLY A 253 -12.55 -12.61 -23.51
CA GLY A 253 -11.09 -12.78 -23.46
C GLY A 253 -10.30 -11.72 -24.20
N ASN A 254 -10.93 -10.62 -24.61
CA ASN A 254 -10.28 -9.51 -25.32
C ASN A 254 -9.98 -8.33 -24.38
N LEU A 255 -8.78 -7.76 -24.46
CA LEU A 255 -8.44 -6.50 -23.81
C LEU A 255 -8.79 -5.36 -24.76
N VAL A 256 -9.66 -4.44 -24.35
CA VAL A 256 -10.27 -3.43 -25.22
C VAL A 256 -10.19 -2.05 -24.58
N VAL A 257 -9.87 -1.04 -25.38
CA VAL A 257 -10.02 0.37 -25.00
C VAL A 257 -11.29 0.93 -25.61
N TYR A 258 -12.14 1.48 -24.76
CA TYR A 258 -13.33 2.25 -25.14
C TYR A 258 -13.13 3.74 -24.90
N ASP A 259 -13.81 4.57 -25.68
CA ASP A 259 -14.00 6.00 -25.37
C ASP A 259 -15.20 6.26 -24.44
N GLU A 260 -15.44 7.53 -24.13
CA GLU A 260 -16.56 7.98 -23.27
C GLU A 260 -17.95 7.64 -23.83
N GLU A 261 -18.10 7.42 -25.14
CA GLU A 261 -19.34 6.96 -25.77
C GLU A 261 -19.42 5.43 -25.91
N ALA A 262 -18.55 4.69 -25.23
CA ALA A 262 -18.44 3.23 -25.29
C ALA A 262 -18.16 2.70 -26.70
N ARG A 263 -17.49 3.47 -27.57
CA ARG A 263 -17.00 3.01 -28.86
C ARG A 263 -15.63 2.37 -28.69
N VAL A 264 -15.43 1.24 -29.34
CA VAL A 264 -14.12 0.56 -29.34
C VAL A 264 -13.11 1.39 -30.11
N ARG A 265 -12.01 1.76 -29.46
CA ARG A 265 -10.89 2.49 -30.06
C ARG A 265 -9.70 1.60 -30.36
N TRP A 266 -9.46 0.57 -29.55
CA TRP A 266 -8.39 -0.40 -29.73
C TRP A 266 -8.75 -1.75 -29.11
N MET A 267 -8.18 -2.84 -29.62
CA MET A 267 -8.33 -4.18 -29.04
C MET A 267 -7.07 -5.05 -29.23
N SER A 268 -6.81 -5.98 -28.30
CA SER A 268 -5.65 -6.90 -28.34
C SER A 268 -5.79 -8.03 -29.37
N GLY A 269 -7.01 -8.37 -29.78
CA GLY A 269 -7.27 -9.46 -30.74
C GLY A 269 -7.22 -10.85 -30.11
N THR A 270 -7.43 -10.95 -28.80
CA THR A 270 -7.29 -12.19 -28.00
C THR A 270 -8.62 -12.86 -27.69
N ALA A 271 -9.70 -12.44 -28.34
CA ALA A 271 -11.04 -13.01 -28.14
C ALA A 271 -11.04 -14.53 -28.34
N GLY A 272 -11.67 -15.24 -27.40
CA GLY A 272 -11.76 -16.71 -27.35
C GLY A 272 -10.49 -17.41 -26.87
N ARG A 273 -9.41 -16.67 -26.55
CA ARG A 273 -8.14 -17.25 -26.10
C ARG A 273 -7.63 -16.64 -24.79
N GLY A 274 -7.90 -15.36 -24.53
CA GLY A 274 -7.50 -14.70 -23.29
C GLY A 274 -8.36 -15.11 -22.10
N MET A 275 -7.71 -15.33 -20.95
CA MET A 275 -8.32 -15.61 -19.65
C MET A 275 -8.19 -14.44 -18.68
N HIS A 276 -7.08 -13.69 -18.75
CA HIS A 276 -6.90 -12.44 -18.01
C HIS A 276 -5.90 -11.52 -18.72
N ALA A 277 -5.90 -10.24 -18.39
CA ALA A 277 -4.81 -9.32 -18.70
C ALA A 277 -4.08 -8.92 -17.43
N SER A 278 -2.77 -8.70 -17.50
CA SER A 278 -1.94 -8.31 -16.35
C SER A 278 -0.92 -7.27 -16.77
N PHE A 279 -0.85 -6.12 -16.08
CA PHE A 279 0.34 -5.28 -16.07
C PHE A 279 1.32 -5.82 -15.02
N GLN A 280 2.37 -6.46 -15.50
CA GLN A 280 3.30 -7.26 -14.73
C GLN A 280 4.40 -6.39 -14.10
N ILE A 281 5.06 -6.94 -13.07
CA ILE A 281 6.13 -6.26 -12.35
C ILE A 281 7.37 -5.97 -13.21
N ASP A 282 7.54 -6.72 -14.29
CA ASP A 282 8.59 -6.50 -15.29
C ASP A 282 8.29 -5.31 -16.21
N GLY A 283 7.14 -4.66 -16.05
CA GLY A 283 6.69 -3.52 -16.82
C GLY A 283 5.97 -3.88 -18.12
N ASN A 284 5.52 -5.13 -18.28
CA ASN A 284 4.84 -5.61 -19.48
C ASN A 284 3.32 -5.71 -19.27
N LEU A 285 2.53 -5.20 -20.21
CA LEU A 285 1.09 -5.45 -20.26
C LEU A 285 0.84 -6.70 -21.11
N VAL A 286 0.27 -7.74 -20.52
CA VAL A 286 0.17 -9.07 -21.13
C VAL A 286 -1.25 -9.62 -21.03
N VAL A 287 -1.74 -10.25 -22.09
CA VAL A 287 -2.92 -11.12 -22.04
C VAL A 287 -2.45 -12.57 -22.04
N ARG A 288 -2.93 -13.38 -21.10
CA ARG A 288 -2.60 -14.81 -21.02
C ARG A 288 -3.82 -15.69 -21.19
N ASN A 289 -3.61 -16.92 -21.67
CA ASN A 289 -4.61 -17.98 -21.72
C ASN A 289 -4.60 -18.82 -20.42
N GLY A 290 -5.51 -19.80 -20.33
CA GLY A 290 -5.69 -20.63 -19.13
C GLY A 290 -4.53 -21.56 -18.80
N ASP A 291 -3.68 -21.86 -19.78
CA ASP A 291 -2.47 -22.66 -19.60
C ASP A 291 -1.26 -21.79 -19.19
N GLY A 292 -1.46 -20.49 -18.95
CA GLY A 292 -0.41 -19.52 -18.64
C GLY A 292 0.35 -18.98 -19.86
N GLY A 293 0.00 -19.44 -21.08
CA GLY A 293 0.60 -19.00 -22.34
C GLY A 293 0.24 -17.54 -22.67
N VAL A 294 1.18 -16.82 -23.30
CA VAL A 294 0.99 -15.42 -23.69
C VAL A 294 0.26 -15.35 -25.04
N GLU A 295 -0.91 -14.71 -25.06
CA GLU A 295 -1.71 -14.47 -26.27
C GLU A 295 -1.38 -13.12 -26.91
N TRP A 296 -1.02 -12.13 -26.10
CA TRP A 296 -0.61 -10.80 -26.52
C TRP A 296 0.27 -10.14 -25.46
N ALA A 297 1.22 -9.30 -25.87
CA ALA A 297 2.03 -8.49 -24.96
C ALA A 297 2.38 -7.13 -25.59
N SER A 298 2.53 -6.10 -24.75
CA SER A 298 3.01 -4.77 -25.18
C SER A 298 4.49 -4.76 -25.55
N GLY A 299 5.27 -5.76 -25.09
CA GLY A 299 6.70 -5.87 -25.36
C GLY A 299 7.54 -4.87 -24.59
N THR A 300 7.05 -4.42 -23.44
CA THR A 300 7.65 -3.34 -22.64
C THR A 300 8.43 -3.85 -21.42
N HIS A 301 8.70 -5.15 -21.36
CA HIS A 301 9.46 -5.78 -20.27
C HIS A 301 10.92 -5.28 -20.19
N GLY A 302 11.52 -5.39 -19.00
CA GLY A 302 12.97 -5.23 -18.81
C GLY A 302 13.40 -3.85 -18.30
N TYR A 303 12.45 -3.05 -17.81
CA TYR A 303 12.71 -1.76 -17.17
C TYR A 303 11.97 -1.69 -15.84
N THR A 304 12.68 -1.39 -14.74
CA THR A 304 12.06 -1.18 -13.43
C THR A 304 11.26 0.14 -13.43
N GLY A 305 10.10 0.13 -12.78
CA GLY A 305 9.29 1.33 -12.55
C GLY A 305 8.48 1.80 -13.75
N ASN A 306 8.33 0.95 -14.77
CA ASN A 306 7.35 1.20 -15.83
C ASN A 306 5.96 1.32 -15.23
N PHE A 307 5.12 2.18 -15.80
CA PHE A 307 3.74 2.34 -15.35
C PHE A 307 2.78 2.41 -16.53
N LEU A 308 1.60 1.84 -16.34
CA LEU A 308 0.47 1.91 -17.26
C LEU A 308 -0.41 3.10 -16.90
N ALA A 309 -0.59 4.03 -17.83
CA ALA A 309 -1.48 5.16 -17.68
C ALA A 309 -2.69 5.00 -18.61
N VAL A 310 -3.89 5.09 -18.04
CA VAL A 310 -5.14 5.33 -18.78
C VAL A 310 -5.42 6.82 -18.69
N GLN A 311 -5.26 7.51 -19.82
CA GLN A 311 -5.11 8.95 -19.87
C GLN A 311 -6.41 9.64 -20.27
N ASP A 312 -6.54 10.90 -19.86
CA ASP A 312 -7.69 11.74 -20.15
C ASP A 312 -7.68 12.30 -21.58
N ASP A 313 -6.63 12.06 -22.36
CA ASP A 313 -6.59 12.28 -23.81
C ASP A 313 -7.20 11.12 -24.60
N GLY A 314 -7.66 10.05 -23.93
CA GLY A 314 -8.24 8.88 -24.58
C GLY A 314 -7.24 7.76 -24.88
N ASN A 315 -5.98 7.92 -24.49
CA ASN A 315 -4.91 6.97 -24.76
C ASN A 315 -4.66 6.02 -23.57
N VAL A 316 -4.10 4.85 -23.88
CA VAL A 316 -3.54 3.94 -22.87
C VAL A 316 -2.08 3.74 -23.21
N VAL A 317 -1.19 4.07 -22.28
CA VAL A 317 0.25 4.15 -22.53
C VAL A 317 1.02 3.45 -21.43
N VAL A 318 2.04 2.68 -21.80
CA VAL A 318 3.06 2.21 -20.88
C VAL A 318 4.24 3.17 -20.96
N TYR A 319 4.57 3.79 -19.85
CA TYR A 319 5.71 4.68 -19.69
C TYR A 319 6.82 3.98 -18.91
N ARG A 320 8.06 4.42 -19.13
CA ARG A 320 9.15 4.25 -18.17
C ARG A 320 9.01 5.21 -17.00
N ALA A 321 9.71 4.90 -15.90
CA ALA A 321 9.74 5.75 -14.71
C ALA A 321 10.18 7.20 -14.98
N ASP A 322 10.97 7.45 -16.04
CA ASP A 322 11.42 8.77 -16.47
C ASP A 322 10.42 9.52 -17.38
N GLY A 323 9.24 8.95 -17.61
CA GLY A 323 8.19 9.54 -18.44
C GLY A 323 8.30 9.25 -19.93
N ASN A 324 9.28 8.46 -20.37
CA ASN A 324 9.38 8.04 -21.79
C ASN A 324 8.31 6.99 -22.12
N ALA A 325 7.50 7.24 -23.15
CA ALA A 325 6.51 6.27 -23.63
C ALA A 325 7.19 5.08 -24.31
N LEU A 326 6.93 3.86 -23.82
CA LEU A 326 7.42 2.61 -24.40
C LEU A 326 6.42 2.00 -25.38
N TRP A 327 5.13 2.11 -25.08
CA TRP A 327 4.05 1.58 -25.91
C TRP A 327 2.77 2.40 -25.70
N ALA A 328 1.94 2.53 -26.74
CA ALA A 328 0.65 3.20 -26.66
C ALA A 328 -0.40 2.53 -27.55
N THR A 329 -1.67 2.63 -27.18
CA THR A 329 -2.80 2.21 -28.02
C THR A 329 -3.01 3.12 -29.22
N GLY A 330 -2.55 4.37 -29.14
CA GLY A 330 -2.68 5.37 -30.21
C GLY A 330 -4.11 5.90 -30.36
N THR A 331 -4.86 5.95 -29.26
CA THR A 331 -6.31 6.20 -29.25
C THR A 331 -6.70 7.61 -28.84
N ASN A 332 -5.77 8.57 -28.89
CA ASN A 332 -6.03 9.97 -28.55
C ASN A 332 -7.22 10.53 -29.33
N HIS A 333 -8.11 11.27 -28.66
CA HIS A 333 -9.28 11.91 -29.27
C HIS A 333 -9.77 13.12 -28.47
#